data_AF-K6Y0U5-F1
#
_entry.id   AF-K6Y0U5-F1
#
_cell.length_a   1.000
_cell.length_b   1.000
_cell.length_c   1.000
_cell.angle_alpha   90.00
_cell.angle_beta   90.00
_cell.angle_gamma   90.00
#
_symmetry.space_group_name_H-M   'P 1'
#
loop_
_entity.id
_entity.type
_entity.pdbx_description
1 polymer ?
#
loop_
_entity_poly.entity_id
_entity_poly.type
_entity_poly.pdbx_seq_one_letter_code
_entity_poly.pdbx_strand_id
1 'polypeptide(L)' 'MRISFIQVNSLLRMAGGLGPLRGMGVHGALNWQFTQQDNNITKLILTYQAHGVIKGDFAKLAPIVDRVQNSQ' A
#
# COMPACT_ATOMS: atom_id res chain seq x y z
N MET A 1 6.35 4.64 -6.69
CA MET A 1 6.66 3.37 -5.99
C MET A 1 7.56 2.53 -6.90
N ARG A 2 8.41 1.65 -6.37
CA ARG A 2 9.22 0.70 -7.15
C ARG A 2 8.80 -0.73 -6.81
N ILE A 3 8.64 -1.60 -7.80
CA ILE A 3 8.43 -3.03 -7.57
C ILE A 3 9.66 -3.61 -6.88
N SER A 4 9.45 -4.29 -5.75
CA SER A 4 10.54 -4.93 -5.00
C SER A 4 10.44 -6.45 -5.00
N PHE A 5 9.25 -7.01 -5.25
CA PHE A 5 9.04 -8.45 -5.28
C PHE A 5 7.76 -8.78 -6.04
N ILE A 6 7.77 -9.90 -6.76
CA ILE A 6 6.63 -10.49 -7.46
C ILE A 6 6.57 -11.97 -7.14
N GLN A 7 5.41 -12.43 -6.69
CA GLN A 7 5.00 -13.82 -6.74
C GLN A 7 3.81 -13.91 -7.70
N VAL A 8 4.02 -14.62 -8.80
CA VAL A 8 3.04 -14.74 -9.89
C VAL A 8 1.71 -15.23 -9.34
N ASN A 9 0.62 -14.61 -9.79
CA ASN A 9 -0.77 -14.91 -9.42
C ASN A 9 -1.12 -14.78 -7.94
N SER A 10 -0.27 -14.15 -7.10
CA SER A 10 -0.52 -14.09 -5.65
C SER A 10 -0.16 -12.76 -5.00
N LEU A 11 1.04 -12.23 -5.22
CA LEU A 11 1.54 -11.08 -4.47
C LEU A 11 2.43 -10.18 -5.32
N LEU A 12 2.13 -8.88 -5.30
CA LEU A 12 3.04 -7.83 -5.76
C LEU A 12 3.39 -6.93 -4.57
N ARG A 13 4.70 -6.75 -4.33
CA ARG A 13 5.19 -5.80 -3.32
C ARG A 13 5.89 -4.64 -3.99
N MET A 14 5.54 -3.45 -3.56
CA MET A 14 6.17 -2.21 -3.99
C MET A 14 6.69 -1.42 -2.79
N ALA A 15 7.87 -0.83 -2.93
CA ALA A 15 8.50 -0.02 -1.91
C ALA A 15 8.55 1.47 -2.32
N GLY A 16 8.41 2.34 -1.32
CA GLY A 16 8.51 3.80 -1.46
C GLY A 16 7.46 4.55 -0.65
N GLY A 17 7.62 5.87 -0.54
CA GLY A 17 6.60 6.74 0.04
C GLY A 17 5.50 7.09 -0.97
N LEU A 18 4.24 7.11 -0.51
CA LEU A 18 3.09 7.59 -1.29
C LEU A 18 3.05 9.13 -1.32
N GLY A 19 3.08 9.70 -2.53
CA GLY A 19 2.83 11.14 -2.73
C GLY A 19 3.59 12.06 -1.77
N PRO A 20 2.90 12.97 -1.04
CA PRO A 20 3.52 13.89 -0.08
C PRO A 20 4.27 13.22 1.08
N LEU A 21 3.90 11.98 1.45
CA LEU A 21 4.57 11.25 2.54
C LEU A 21 6.06 11.05 2.26
N ARG A 22 6.43 10.91 0.98
CA ARG A 22 7.83 10.85 0.56
C ARG A 22 8.60 12.12 0.98
N GLY A 23 8.01 13.29 0.84
CA GLY A 23 8.62 14.56 1.23
C GLY A 23 8.78 14.72 2.75
N MET A 24 7.99 13.99 3.54
CA MET A 24 8.06 13.97 4.99
C MET A 24 9.08 12.95 5.53
N GLY A 25 9.87 12.30 4.66
CA GLY A 25 10.77 11.22 5.06
C GLY A 25 10.05 9.92 5.46
N VAL A 26 8.77 9.79 5.10
CA VAL A 26 8.00 8.56 5.31
C VAL A 26 8.18 7.64 4.13
N HIS A 27 8.55 6.40 4.43
CA HIS A 27 8.69 5.31 3.49
C HIS A 27 7.61 4.27 3.76
N GLY A 28 7.37 3.39 2.80
CA GLY A 28 6.37 2.34 3.00
C GLY A 28 6.48 1.18 2.04
N ALA A 29 5.72 0.14 2.36
CA ALA A 29 5.52 -1.03 1.52
C ALA A 29 4.03 -1.14 1.17
N LEU A 30 3.72 -1.16 -0.13
CA LEU A 30 2.38 -1.45 -0.64
C LEU A 30 2.36 -2.89 -1.15
N ASN A 31 1.58 -3.72 -0.49
CA ASN A 31 1.33 -5.09 -0.91
C ASN A 31 -0.02 -5.17 -1.62
N TRP A 32 -0.04 -5.84 -2.78
CA TRP A 32 -1.24 -6.20 -3.53
C TRP A 32 -1.37 -7.71 -3.41
N GLN A 33 -2.37 -8.18 -2.67
CA GLN A 33 -2.69 -9.59 -2.56
C GLN A 33 -3.86 -9.94 -3.45
N PHE A 34 -3.67 -10.96 -4.27
CA PHE A 34 -4.69 -11.50 -5.17
C PHE A 34 -5.13 -12.86 -4.65
N THR A 35 -6.43 -13.05 -4.49
CA THR A 35 -7.01 -14.34 -4.13
C THR A 35 -8.16 -14.62 -5.08
N GLN A 36 -8.07 -15.73 -5.81
CA GLN A 36 -9.17 -16.19 -6.64
C GLN A 36 -10.36 -16.53 -5.75
N GLN A 37 -11.56 -16.15 -6.19
CA GLN A 37 -12.84 -16.47 -5.58
C GLN A 37 -13.69 -17.23 -6.60
N ASP A 38 -14.88 -17.65 -6.20
CA ASP A 38 -15.84 -18.30 -7.08
C ASP A 38 -16.26 -17.39 -8.25
N ASN A 39 -16.84 -17.99 -9.29
CA ASN A 39 -17.39 -17.28 -10.45
C ASN A 39 -16.39 -16.39 -11.20
N ASN A 40 -15.11 -16.80 -11.23
CA ASN A 40 -14.05 -16.08 -11.93
C ASN A 40 -13.80 -14.66 -11.37
N ILE A 41 -14.14 -14.44 -10.10
CA ILE A 41 -13.89 -13.19 -9.39
C ILE A 41 -12.52 -13.26 -8.72
N THR A 42 -11.78 -12.15 -8.70
CA THR A 42 -10.55 -12.03 -7.92
C THR A 42 -10.77 -11.02 -6.80
N LYS A 43 -10.53 -11.44 -5.56
CA LYS A 43 -10.44 -10.52 -4.43
C LYS A 43 -9.06 -9.89 -4.42
N LEU A 44 -9.02 -8.57 -4.39
CA LEU A 44 -7.81 -7.77 -4.30
C LEU A 44 -7.79 -7.07 -2.93
N ILE A 45 -6.71 -7.28 -2.17
CA ILE A 45 -6.46 -6.56 -0.93
C ILE A 45 -5.21 -5.70 -1.12
N LEU A 46 -5.32 -4.40 -0.85
CA LEU A 46 -4.20 -3.47 -0.82
C LEU A 46 -3.87 -3.16 0.63
N THR A 47 -2.63 -3.44 1.04
CA THR A 47 -2.14 -3.06 2.37
C THR A 47 -0.93 -2.14 2.23
N TYR A 48 -1.05 -0.91 2.72
CA TYR A 48 0.07 0.02 2.81
C TYR A 48 0.59 0.12 4.24
N GLN A 49 1.87 -0.20 4.44
CA GLN A 49 2.55 -0.06 5.72
C GLN A 49 3.52 1.11 5.64
N ALA A 50 3.24 2.18 6.41
CA ALA A 50 4.09 3.36 6.50
C ALA A 50 5.07 3.25 7.68
N HIS A 51 6.30 3.72 7.48
CA HIS A 51 7.32 3.83 8.52
C HIS A 51 8.18 5.08 8.31
N GLY A 52 8.79 5.58 9.37
CA GLY A 52 9.64 6.77 9.36
C GLY A 52 9.46 7.58 10.62
N VAL A 53 9.89 8.84 10.57
CA VAL A 53 9.74 9.79 11.67
C VAL A 53 8.78 10.89 11.24
N ILE A 54 7.65 11.03 11.93
CA ILE A 54 6.74 12.16 11.74
C ILE A 54 6.50 12.85 13.07
N LYS A 55 6.13 14.12 13.00
CA LYS A 55 5.58 14.84 14.14
C LYS A 55 4.11 14.45 14.29
N GLY A 56 3.79 13.64 15.29
CA GLY A 56 2.43 13.19 15.57
C GLY A 56 2.25 11.67 15.44
N ASP A 57 1.01 11.24 15.23
CA ASP A 57 0.62 9.83 15.24
C ASP A 57 0.32 9.32 13.82
N PHE A 58 1.03 8.27 13.40
CA PHE A 58 0.85 7.62 12.11
C PHE A 58 -0.57 7.06 11.92
N ALA A 59 -1.25 6.64 13.00
CA ALA A 59 -2.61 6.11 12.91
C ALA A 59 -3.60 7.12 12.31
N LYS A 60 -3.36 8.43 12.50
CA LYS A 60 -4.19 9.49 11.92
C LYS A 60 -4.05 9.60 10.39
N LEU A 61 -2.96 9.09 9.81
CA LEU A 61 -2.74 9.08 8.37
C LEU A 61 -3.44 7.90 7.69
N ALA A 62 -3.69 6.80 8.41
CA ALA A 62 -4.30 5.59 7.86
C ALA A 62 -5.61 5.85 7.07
N PRO A 63 -6.63 6.54 7.62
CA PRO A 63 -7.87 6.78 6.88
C PRO A 63 -7.71 7.73 5.67
N ILE A 64 -6.71 8.62 5.71
CA ILE A 64 -6.41 9.53 4.59
C ILE A 64 -5.77 8.74 3.45
N VAL A 65 -4.78 7.89 3.78
CA VAL A 65 -4.14 7.00 2.81
C VAL A 65 -5.17 6.06 2.20
N ASP A 66 -6.05 5.47 3.02
CA ASP A 66 -7.11 4.57 2.55
C ASP A 66 -8.02 5.27 1.54
N ARG A 67 -8.47 6.50 1.84
CA ARG A 67 -9.30 7.29 0.90
C ARG A 67 -8.59 7.57 -0.42
N VAL A 68 -7.32 7.97 -0.37
CA VAL A 68 -6.53 8.27 -1.58
C VAL A 68 -6.35 7.01 -2.43
N GLN A 69 -6.09 5.86 -1.81
CA GLN A 69 -5.90 4.60 -2.53
C GLN A 69 -7.20 4.07 -3.16
N ASN A 70 -8.35 4.30 -2.52
CA ASN A 70 -9.66 3.97 -3.09
C ASN A 70 -10.11 4.91 -4.22
N SER A 71 -9.41 6.02 -4.46
CA SER A 71 -9.75 7.00 -5.50
C SER A 71 -8.92 6.85 -6.79
N GLN A 72 -8.03 5.85 -6.87
CA GLN A 72 -7.12 5.61 -8.00
C GLN A 72 -7.70 4.64 -9.03
#